data_AF-A0A966J2D4-F1
#
_entry.id   AF-A0A966J2D4-F1
#
_cell.length_a   1.000
_cell.length_b   1.000
_cell.length_c   1.000
_cell.angle_alpha   90.00
_cell.angle_beta   90.00
_cell.angle_gamma   90.00
#
_symmetry.space_group_name_H-M   'P 1'
#
loop_
_entity.id
_entity.type
_entity.pdbx_description
1 polymer ?
#
loop_
_entity_poly.entity_id
_entity_poly.type
_entity_poly.pdbx_seq_one_letter_code
_entity_poly.pdbx_strand_id
1 'polypeptide(L)'
;MKRRHLLQSTATVLLLGRAQIARGASILAVRVWPAAEYTRVTIEADTPLNTQAQFVANPPRLALDIEGIELNPALRELVGKVRSDDPYITGV
;
A
#
# COMPACT_ATOMS: atom_id res chain seq x y z
N MET A 1 42.68 -21.19 16.46
CA MET A 1 41.64 -20.79 15.47
C MET A 1 42.20 -19.64 14.63
N LYS A 2 42.31 -19.77 13.30
CA LYS A 2 43.12 -18.88 12.45
C LYS A 2 42.39 -17.55 12.15
N ARG A 3 43.03 -16.41 12.45
CA ARG A 3 42.56 -15.02 12.18
C ARG A 3 41.98 -14.80 10.78
N ARG A 4 42.48 -15.52 9.77
CA ARG A 4 41.98 -15.48 8.39
C ARG A 4 40.54 -15.96 8.26
N HIS A 5 40.14 -16.98 9.01
CA HIS A 5 38.75 -17.46 8.99
C HIS A 5 37.80 -16.45 9.64
N LEU A 6 38.26 -15.72 10.67
CA LEU A 6 37.49 -14.67 11.33
C LEU A 6 37.26 -13.46 10.40
N LEU A 7 38.30 -13.06 9.66
CA LEU A 7 38.21 -11.97 8.67
C LEU A 7 37.32 -12.37 7.49
N GLN A 8 37.44 -13.61 6.99
CA GLN A 8 36.62 -14.11 5.89
C GLN A 8 35.14 -14.21 6.26
N SER A 9 34.81 -14.73 7.44
CA SER A 9 33.40 -14.83 7.87
C SER A 9 32.76 -13.47 8.10
N THR A 10 33.51 -12.50 8.63
CA THR A 10 33.01 -11.12 8.83
C THR A 10 32.75 -10.41 7.50
N ALA A 11 33.63 -10.60 6.51
CA ALA A 11 33.44 -10.07 5.16
C ALA A 11 32.20 -10.65 4.46
N THR A 12 31.92 -11.94 4.65
CA THR A 12 30.72 -12.59 4.09
C THR A 12 29.42 -12.05 4.69
N VAL A 13 29.38 -11.78 6.00
CA VAL A 13 28.19 -11.19 6.66
C VAL A 13 27.93 -9.76 6.16
N LEU A 14 28.97 -8.98 5.89
CA LEU A 14 28.83 -7.63 5.33
C LEU A 14 28.36 -7.61 3.86
N LEU A 15 28.58 -8.70 3.12
CA LEU A 15 28.12 -8.88 1.73
C LEU A 15 26.66 -9.32 1.63
N LEU A 16 26.08 -9.86 2.71
CA LEU A 16 24.63 -10.05 2.86
C LEU A 16 23.97 -8.69 3.15
N GLY A 17 24.08 -7.78 2.19
CA GLY A 17 23.49 -6.46 2.26
C GLY A 17 21.96 -6.51 2.29
N ARG A 18 21.34 -5.35 2.55
CA ARG A 18 19.88 -5.11 2.67
C ARG A 18 19.00 -5.57 1.48
N ALA A 19 19.60 -6.15 0.44
CA ALA A 19 18.98 -6.55 -0.81
C ALA A 19 17.88 -7.62 -0.70
N GLN A 20 17.68 -8.22 0.47
CA GLN A 20 16.61 -9.22 0.71
C GLN A 20 15.53 -8.77 1.70
N ILE A 21 15.52 -7.50 2.13
CA ILE A 21 14.40 -6.99 2.92
C ILE A 21 13.30 -6.61 1.93
N ALA A 22 12.42 -7.56 1.61
CA ALA A 22 11.17 -7.27 0.93
C ALA A 22 10.34 -6.37 1.86
N ARG A 23 10.32 -5.07 1.58
CA ARG A 23 9.37 -4.13 2.20
C ARG A 23 8.17 -4.04 1.29
N GLY A 24 6.98 -4.30 1.82
CA GLY A 24 5.74 -3.99 1.12
C GLY A 24 5.61 -2.48 0.87
N ALA A 25 4.82 -2.10 -0.13
CA ALA A 25 4.49 -0.71 -0.41
C ALA A 25 3.82 -0.09 0.83
N SER A 26 4.33 1.07 1.27
CA SER A 26 3.73 1.82 2.36
C SER A 26 2.83 2.91 1.80
N ILE A 27 1.58 2.94 2.26
CA ILE A 27 0.65 4.03 1.92
C ILE A 27 1.03 5.30 2.66
N LEU A 28 1.37 6.33 1.89
CA LEU A 28 1.77 7.64 2.39
C LEU A 28 0.56 8.52 2.70
N ALA A 29 -0.43 8.52 1.82
CA ALA A 29 -1.62 9.35 1.97
C ALA A 29 -2.81 8.79 1.20
N VAL A 30 -4.00 9.11 1.69
CA VAL A 30 -5.27 8.85 1.00
C VAL A 30 -6.10 10.13 0.99
N ARG A 31 -6.61 10.50 -0.18
CA ARG A 31 -7.43 11.72 -0.40
C ARG A 31 -8.72 11.35 -1.11
N VAL A 32 -9.81 12.01 -0.72
CA VAL A 32 -11.13 11.87 -1.33
C VAL A 32 -11.61 13.25 -1.76
N TRP A 33 -12.03 13.37 -3.02
CA TRP A 33 -12.54 14.59 -3.63
C TRP A 33 -13.93 14.32 -4.20
N PRO A 34 -15.01 14.58 -3.44
CA PRO A 34 -16.37 14.47 -3.94
C PRO A 34 -16.67 15.64 -4.88
N ALA A 35 -17.23 15.35 -6.06
CA ALA A 35 -17.78 16.34 -6.97
C ALA A 35 -19.10 15.82 -7.56
N ALA A 36 -19.87 16.73 -8.17
CA ALA A 36 -21.18 16.39 -8.73
C ALA A 36 -21.12 15.38 -9.89
N GLU A 37 -20.02 15.38 -10.65
CA GLU A 37 -19.86 14.54 -11.85
C GLU A 37 -19.04 13.27 -11.61
N TYR A 38 -18.22 13.25 -10.55
CA TYR A 38 -17.42 12.10 -10.13
C TYR A 38 -16.89 12.29 -8.71
N THR A 39 -16.58 11.18 -8.04
CA THR A 39 -15.75 11.18 -6.84
C THR A 39 -14.37 10.65 -7.17
N ARG A 40 -13.32 11.39 -6.82
CA ARG A 40 -11.92 10.97 -7.02
C ARG A 40 -11.30 10.51 -5.71
N VAL A 41 -10.80 9.29 -5.70
CA VAL A 41 -9.98 8.74 -4.61
C VAL A 41 -8.53 8.64 -5.09
N THR A 42 -7.59 9.17 -4.32
CA THR A 42 -6.16 9.12 -4.61
C THR A 42 -5.44 8.41 -3.48
N ILE A 43 -4.68 7.36 -3.83
CA ILE A 43 -3.86 6.57 -2.91
C ILE A 43 -2.40 6.81 -3.32
N GLU A 44 -1.62 7.40 -2.43
CA GLU A 44 -0.20 7.71 -2.63
C GLU A 44 0.64 6.66 -1.90
N ALA A 45 1.65 6.10 -2.57
CA ALA A 45 2.55 5.08 -2.02
C ALA A 45 4.01 5.43 -2.31
N ASP A 46 4.93 4.90 -1.50
CA ASP A 46 6.37 5.08 -1.64
C ASP A 46 7.01 4.19 -2.72
N THR A 47 6.31 3.15 -3.15
CA THR A 47 6.67 2.28 -4.26
C THR A 47 5.52 2.16 -5.27
N PRO A 48 5.80 1.76 -6.53
CA PRO A 48 4.75 1.48 -7.50
C PRO A 48 3.73 0.47 -6.99
N LEU A 49 2.45 0.75 -7.17
CA LEU A 49 1.35 -0.14 -6.77
C LEU A 49 0.97 -1.07 -7.91
N ASN A 50 0.82 -2.36 -7.62
CA ASN A 50 0.14 -3.30 -8.52
C ASN A 50 -1.33 -3.39 -8.09
N THR A 51 -2.25 -3.00 -8.98
CA THR A 51 -3.67 -2.84 -8.65
C THR A 51 -4.57 -3.56 -9.63
N GLN A 52 -5.62 -4.22 -9.14
CA GLN A 52 -6.67 -4.81 -9.97
C GLN A 52 -8.03 -4.29 -9.54
N ALA A 53 -8.79 -3.73 -10.48
CA ALA A 53 -10.13 -3.21 -10.23
C ALA A 53 -11.19 -4.20 -10.74
N GLN A 54 -12.21 -4.46 -9.92
CA GLN A 54 -13.32 -5.33 -10.25
C GLN A 54 -14.64 -4.70 -9.79
N PHE A 55 -15.65 -4.73 -10.67
CA PHE A 55 -17.01 -4.43 -10.27
C PHE A 55 -17.70 -5.66 -9.69
N VAL A 56 -18.27 -5.49 -8.50
CA VAL A 56 -19.05 -6.51 -7.80
C VAL A 56 -20.51 -6.07 -7.82
N ALA A 57 -21.39 -6.90 -8.38
CA ALA A 57 -22.82 -6.61 -8.41
C ALA A 57 -23.50 -6.97 -7.08
N ASN A 58 -24.62 -6.31 -6.78
CA ASN A 58 -25.56 -6.62 -5.70
C ASN A 58 -24.97 -6.67 -4.27
N PRO A 59 -24.84 -5.51 -3.58
CA PRO A 59 -24.98 -4.15 -4.10
C PRO A 59 -23.79 -3.79 -5.02
N PRO A 60 -23.97 -2.86 -5.97
CA PRO A 60 -22.90 -2.43 -6.85
C PRO A 60 -21.75 -1.82 -6.05
N ARG A 61 -20.56 -2.43 -6.15
CA ARG A 61 -19.32 -1.98 -5.49
C ARG A 61 -18.16 -2.04 -6.46
N LEU A 62 -17.20 -1.16 -6.26
CA LEU A 62 -15.89 -1.23 -6.90
C LEU A 62 -14.90 -1.84 -5.89
N ALA A 63 -14.42 -3.04 -6.16
CA ALA A 63 -13.34 -3.66 -5.42
C ALA A 63 -12.01 -3.29 -6.08
N LEU A 64 -11.06 -2.78 -5.30
CA LEU A 64 -9.71 -2.50 -5.74
C LEU A 64 -8.76 -3.38 -4.92
N ASP A 65 -8.23 -4.41 -5.56
CA ASP A 65 -7.17 -5.22 -4.97
C ASP A 65 -5.84 -4.53 -5.20
N ILE A 66 -4.98 -4.53 -4.18
CA ILE A 66 -3.65 -3.92 -4.24
C ILE A 66 -2.64 -4.88 -3.64
N GLU A 67 -1.78 -5.42 -4.48
CA GLU A 67 -0.80 -6.42 -4.08
C GLU A 67 0.40 -5.78 -3.40
N GLY A 68 0.99 -6.51 -2.46
CA GLY A 68 2.24 -6.12 -1.83
C GLY A 68 2.13 -4.93 -0.87
N ILE A 69 0.93 -4.56 -0.44
CA ILE A 69 0.72 -3.57 0.62
C ILE A 69 0.72 -4.24 2.00
N GLU A 70 1.41 -3.63 2.95
CA GLU A 70 1.17 -3.90 4.37
C GLU A 70 0.04 -2.99 4.89
N LEU A 71 -0.96 -3.60 5.55
CA LEU A 71 -2.13 -2.88 6.03
C LEU A 71 -1.76 -1.87 7.12
N ASN A 72 -1.60 -0.61 6.73
CA ASN A 72 -1.22 0.47 7.62
C ASN A 72 -2.45 1.31 8.09
N PRO A 73 -2.30 2.12 9.16
CA PRO A 73 -3.40 2.97 9.64
C PRO A 73 -3.93 3.98 8.62
N ALA A 74 -3.10 4.43 7.66
CA ALA A 74 -3.50 5.42 6.66
C ALA A 74 -4.61 4.91 5.72
N LEU A 75 -4.63 3.61 5.40
CA LEU A 75 -5.76 3.00 4.68
C LEU A 75 -7.03 2.93 5.52
N ARG A 76 -6.92 2.72 6.84
CA ARG A 76 -8.09 2.74 7.74
C ARG A 76 -8.71 4.13 7.86
N GLU A 77 -7.92 5.19 7.71
CA GLU A 77 -8.44 6.56 7.66
C GLU A 77 -9.32 6.84 6.43
N LEU A 78 -9.20 6.04 5.34
CA LEU A 78 -10.06 6.20 4.16
C LEU A 78 -11.55 6.11 4.54
N VAL A 79 -11.89 5.19 5.44
CA VAL A 79 -13.26 5.01 5.95
C VAL A 79 -13.79 6.29 6.60
N GLY A 80 -12.93 7.04 7.29
CA GLY A 80 -13.29 8.31 7.93
C GLY A 80 -13.33 9.52 6.98
N LYS A 81 -12.77 9.40 5.77
CA LYS A 81 -12.71 10.48 4.77
C LYS A 81 -13.88 10.47 3.79
N VAL A 82 -14.63 9.36 3.71
CA VAL A 82 -15.86 9.31 2.92
C VAL A 82 -16.94 10.10 3.65
N ARG A 83 -17.45 11.13 2.99
CA ARG A 83 -18.50 11.98 3.55
C ARG A 83 -19.86 11.32 3.31
N SER A 84 -20.80 11.52 4.23
CA SER A 84 -22.17 11.00 4.11
C SER A 84 -22.95 11.59 2.93
N ASP A 85 -22.50 12.73 2.39
CA ASP A 85 -23.12 13.46 1.27
C ASP A 85 -22.43 13.19 -0.08
N ASP A 86 -21.52 12.22 -0.17
CA ASP A 86 -20.88 11.84 -1.42
C ASP A 86 -21.90 11.17 -2.38
N PRO A 87 -22.07 11.69 -3.61
CA PRO A 87 -23.08 11.17 -4.54
C PRO A 87 -22.73 9.79 -5.13
N TYR A 88 -21.48 9.34 -5.03
CA TYR A 88 -21.00 8.11 -5.68
C TYR A 88 -20.49 7.05 -4.68
N ILE A 89 -20.05 7.45 -3.48
CA ILE A 89 -19.49 6.53 -2.48
C ILE A 89 -20.34 6.54 -1.21
N THR A 90 -21.07 5.45 -0.97
CA THR A 90 -21.87 5.29 0.25
C THR A 90 -21.05 4.76 1.43
N GLY A 91 -19.91 4.11 1.18
CA GLY A 91 -19.01 3.56 2.19
C GLY A 91 -17.84 2.77 1.59
N VAL A 92 -16.87 2.41 2.43
CA VAL A 92 -15.65 1.62 2.11
C VAL A 92 -15.53 0.48 3.10
#